data_AF-A0A4Q2Z1H3-F1
#
_entry.id   AF-A0A4Q2Z1H3-F1
#
_cell.length_a   1.000
_cell.length_b   1.000
_cell.length_c   1.000
_cell.angle_alpha   90.00
_cell.angle_beta   90.00
_cell.angle_gamma   90.00
#
_symmetry.space_group_name_H-M   'P 1'
#
loop_
_entity.id
_entity.type
_entity.pdbx_description
1 polymer ?
#
loop_
_entity_poly.entity_id
_entity_poly.type
_entity_poly.pdbx_seq_one_letter_code
_entity_poly.pdbx_strand_id
1 'polypeptide(L)'
;LSALPLEEPADGKGLRFAGLKDAHHLAATPEELTKLLPHTEFTLAAYLTIDQPQQYGAIFSALEDRGGAERGLALGYNSSKPYIALATKGGDDGDGKLTYLASNKPWKKGQIHQLVATYDGTVLTLFLDGESVATSHEQSGDILWPQTVQAWLGGYRDSDENFPHAGRLIDFRLYNVAATPEWVKHDLEHHEELLRQPLDAPPPVEPAILVQPYLQWITQTEATIRWETNFPCMGEVSWGESAERGTLIRETEPRQFHEIKLTGLEPEMLYYYSTASLANGDLVLASHRGTALETPVSTLQTANKPETPFGFVVLSDTQLQPDVAGPLAKAAWDLRPNFAVIAGDLVDAGNAKWQWEKQFFAALQPLVSRVPFYPVLGNHEVNTNYYYDYMSLPAPEYFYTFTYGNTQFFMLDTNRDVKPGTEQFEWLDRELAASKARWKICVHH
;
A
#
# COMPACT_ATOMS: atom_id res chain seq x y z
N LEU A 1 -6.76 -25.06 -8.30
CA LEU A 1 -7.82 -24.92 -7.27
C LEU A 1 -7.93 -23.43 -6.93
N SER A 2 -8.56 -22.65 -7.80
CA SER A 2 -8.94 -21.27 -7.48
C SER A 2 -10.21 -21.36 -6.64
N ALA A 3 -10.22 -20.73 -5.47
CA ALA A 3 -11.46 -20.55 -4.72
C ALA A 3 -12.48 -19.87 -5.66
N LEU A 4 -13.68 -20.44 -5.75
CA LEU A 4 -14.77 -19.75 -6.44
C LEU A 4 -15.04 -18.45 -5.65
N PRO A 5 -15.31 -17.31 -6.32
CA PRO A 5 -15.89 -16.16 -5.64
C PRO A 5 -17.12 -16.63 -4.87
N LEU A 6 -17.30 -16.11 -3.66
CA LEU A 6 -18.45 -16.48 -2.83
C LEU A 6 -19.72 -16.02 -3.57
N GLU A 7 -20.57 -16.96 -3.99
CA GLU A 7 -21.94 -16.63 -4.38
C GLU A 7 -22.63 -16.04 -3.15
N GLU A 8 -23.08 -14.79 -3.25
CA GLU A 8 -23.91 -14.17 -2.23
C GLU A 8 -25.36 -14.69 -2.35
N PRO A 9 -26.18 -14.57 -1.28
CA PRO A 9 -27.61 -14.89 -1.34
C PRO A 9 -28.33 -14.16 -2.49
N ALA A 10 -29.54 -14.59 -2.85
CA ALA A 10 -30.26 -14.17 -4.06
C ALA A 10 -30.50 -12.64 -4.21
N ASP A 11 -30.24 -11.86 -3.16
CA ASP A 11 -30.22 -10.39 -3.10
C ASP A 11 -28.86 -9.77 -3.45
N GLY A 12 -27.76 -10.50 -3.34
CA GLY A 12 -26.41 -10.11 -3.76
C GLY A 12 -26.22 -10.20 -5.27
N LYS A 13 -26.48 -9.11 -5.98
CA LYS A 13 -26.19 -9.01 -7.42
C LYS A 13 -24.67 -8.81 -7.61
N GLY A 14 -23.91 -9.88 -7.89
CA GLY A 14 -22.50 -9.78 -8.30
C GLY A 14 -21.53 -10.81 -7.71
N LEU A 15 -20.30 -10.80 -8.20
CA LEU A 15 -19.17 -11.55 -7.65
C LEU A 15 -18.40 -10.69 -6.64
N ARG A 16 -18.19 -11.21 -5.43
CA ARG A 16 -17.41 -10.50 -4.40
C ARG A 16 -15.98 -11.01 -4.34
N PHE A 17 -15.03 -10.10 -4.46
CA PHE A 17 -13.59 -10.35 -4.45
C PHE A 17 -12.91 -9.98 -3.12
N ALA A 18 -13.69 -9.62 -2.10
CA ALA A 18 -13.19 -9.29 -0.77
C ALA A 18 -12.42 -10.47 -0.14
N GLY A 19 -11.12 -10.26 0.14
CA GLY A 19 -10.27 -11.25 0.80
C GLY A 19 -9.80 -12.41 -0.08
N LEU A 20 -10.03 -12.37 -1.40
CA LEU A 20 -9.42 -13.33 -2.32
C LEU A 20 -7.95 -12.94 -2.56
N LYS A 21 -7.05 -13.91 -2.34
CA LYS A 21 -5.61 -13.73 -2.61
C LYS A 21 -5.30 -13.67 -4.11
N ASP A 22 -6.22 -14.14 -4.95
CA ASP A 22 -6.03 -14.33 -6.37
C ASP A 22 -7.22 -13.77 -7.17
N ALA A 23 -6.92 -13.06 -8.26
CA ALA A 23 -7.89 -12.76 -9.30
C ALA A 23 -8.50 -14.04 -9.90
N HIS A 24 -9.71 -13.94 -10.45
CA HIS A 24 -10.39 -15.05 -11.09
C HIS A 24 -9.90 -15.22 -12.54
N HIS A 25 -9.23 -16.35 -12.82
CA HIS A 25 -8.82 -16.70 -14.17
C HIS A 25 -10.03 -16.99 -15.06
N LEU A 26 -10.13 -16.33 -16.22
CA LEU A 26 -11.12 -16.71 -17.22
C LEU A 26 -10.72 -18.06 -17.83
N ALA A 27 -11.52 -19.09 -17.60
CA ALA A 27 -11.26 -20.45 -18.05
C ALA A 27 -11.42 -20.60 -19.59
N ALA A 28 -10.49 -20.02 -20.34
CA ALA A 28 -10.38 -20.07 -21.79
C ALA A 28 -8.92 -20.31 -22.19
N THR A 29 -8.71 -21.04 -23.27
CA THR A 29 -7.38 -21.21 -23.89
C THR A 29 -6.91 -19.89 -24.53
N PRO A 30 -5.60 -19.68 -24.70
CA PRO A 30 -5.09 -18.50 -25.42
C PRO A 30 -5.72 -18.34 -26.82
N GLU A 31 -5.98 -19.45 -27.54
CA GLU A 31 -6.64 -19.43 -28.85
C GLU A 31 -8.11 -19.01 -28.78
N GLU A 32 -8.82 -19.35 -27.71
CA GLU A 32 -10.21 -18.90 -27.48
C GLU A 32 -10.24 -17.43 -27.10
N LEU A 33 -9.35 -16.98 -26.21
CA LEU A 33 -9.24 -15.57 -25.81
C LEU A 33 -8.93 -14.67 -27.01
N THR A 34 -8.05 -15.11 -27.92
CA THR A 34 -7.72 -14.34 -29.13
C THR A 34 -8.94 -14.07 -30.02
N LYS A 35 -9.99 -14.90 -29.95
CA LYS A 35 -11.24 -14.71 -30.71
C LYS A 35 -12.26 -13.83 -29.97
N LEU A 36 -12.16 -13.77 -28.64
CA LEU A 36 -13.07 -13.01 -27.77
C LEU A 36 -12.60 -11.58 -27.54
N LEU A 37 -11.28 -11.38 -27.50
CA LEU A 37 -10.68 -10.08 -27.25
C LEU A 37 -10.76 -9.18 -28.50
N PRO A 38 -10.96 -7.86 -28.32
CA PRO A 38 -11.05 -6.92 -29.42
C PRO A 38 -9.73 -6.81 -30.19
N HIS A 39 -9.82 -6.58 -31.50
CA HIS A 39 -8.65 -6.33 -32.35
C HIS A 39 -8.21 -4.87 -32.33
N THR A 40 -9.16 -3.94 -32.41
CA THR A 40 -8.90 -2.50 -32.52
C THR A 40 -9.83 -1.74 -31.58
N GLU A 41 -11.12 -1.67 -31.90
CA GLU A 41 -12.11 -0.92 -31.12
C GLU A 41 -12.65 -1.73 -29.95
N PHE A 42 -12.94 -1.06 -28.83
CA PHE A 42 -13.59 -1.72 -27.70
C PHE A 42 -14.41 -0.80 -26.81
N THR A 43 -15.28 -1.45 -26.02
CA THR A 43 -15.87 -0.89 -24.79
C THR A 43 -15.74 -1.91 -23.67
N LEU A 44 -15.12 -1.51 -22.57
CA LEU A 44 -15.12 -2.22 -21.30
C LEU A 44 -16.06 -1.48 -20.36
N ALA A 45 -17.12 -2.12 -19.88
CA ALA A 45 -18.08 -1.52 -18.96
C ALA A 45 -18.25 -2.38 -17.71
N ALA A 46 -18.14 -1.77 -16.53
CA ALA A 46 -18.25 -2.45 -15.26
C ALA A 46 -19.14 -1.68 -14.28
N TYR A 47 -19.94 -2.41 -13.50
CA TYR A 47 -20.57 -1.90 -12.28
C TYR A 47 -19.90 -2.55 -11.09
N LEU A 48 -19.35 -1.75 -10.17
CA LEU A 48 -18.57 -2.28 -9.07
C LEU A 48 -18.62 -1.44 -7.80
N THR A 49 -18.22 -2.04 -6.67
CA THR A 49 -17.82 -1.34 -5.44
C THR A 49 -16.34 -1.52 -5.21
N ILE A 50 -15.73 -0.61 -4.44
CA ILE A 50 -14.39 -0.83 -3.91
C ILE A 50 -14.47 -0.69 -2.40
N ASP A 51 -14.26 -1.82 -1.74
CA ASP A 51 -14.32 -1.94 -0.30
C ASP A 51 -12.95 -1.56 0.29
N GLN A 52 -11.86 -1.99 -0.35
CA GLN A 52 -10.49 -1.65 0.03
C GLN A 52 -9.68 -1.15 -1.19
N PRO A 53 -9.48 0.17 -1.36
CA PRO A 53 -8.63 0.71 -2.42
C PRO A 53 -7.19 0.25 -2.26
N GLN A 54 -6.49 0.05 -3.39
CA GLN A 54 -5.06 -0.25 -3.44
C GLN A 54 -4.48 0.31 -4.74
N GLN A 55 -3.15 0.37 -4.83
CA GLN A 55 -2.47 0.67 -6.08
C GLN A 55 -2.62 -0.47 -7.09
N TYR A 56 -2.76 -0.10 -8.37
CA TYR A 56 -2.85 -1.01 -9.51
C TYR A 56 -3.98 -2.04 -9.42
N GLY A 57 -4.96 -1.89 -8.52
CA GLY A 57 -6.11 -2.78 -8.51
C GLY A 57 -6.82 -2.75 -9.85
N ALA A 58 -7.09 -3.91 -10.45
CA ALA A 58 -7.84 -3.99 -11.69
C ALA A 58 -9.09 -4.85 -11.54
N ILE A 59 -10.09 -4.53 -12.34
CA ILE A 59 -11.34 -5.25 -12.47
C ILE A 59 -11.22 -6.28 -13.58
N PHE A 60 -10.50 -5.92 -14.64
CA PHE A 60 -10.17 -6.78 -15.75
C PHE A 60 -8.73 -6.52 -16.17
N SER A 61 -7.97 -7.58 -16.42
CA SER A 61 -6.65 -7.49 -17.02
C SER A 61 -6.46 -8.60 -18.05
N ALA A 62 -5.84 -8.25 -19.17
CA ALA A 62 -5.30 -9.17 -20.16
C ALA A 62 -4.04 -8.52 -20.72
N LEU A 63 -2.93 -8.67 -20.01
CA LEU A 63 -1.71 -7.90 -20.24
C LEU A 63 -0.45 -8.69 -19.92
N GLU A 64 0.68 -8.10 -20.32
CA GLU A 64 2.04 -8.46 -19.94
C GLU A 64 2.73 -7.15 -19.57
N ASP A 65 3.24 -7.05 -18.35
CA ASP A 65 3.94 -5.87 -17.84
C ASP A 65 5.21 -6.31 -17.13
N ARG A 66 6.17 -6.79 -17.92
CA ARG A 66 7.37 -7.44 -17.40
C ARG A 66 8.62 -7.03 -18.15
N GLY A 67 9.58 -6.47 -17.42
CA GLY A 67 10.80 -5.97 -18.01
C GLY A 67 10.49 -4.77 -18.91
N GLY A 68 10.84 -4.86 -20.20
CA GLY A 68 10.42 -3.86 -21.21
C GLY A 68 9.18 -4.28 -22.01
N ALA A 69 8.64 -5.48 -21.81
CA ALA A 69 7.44 -5.91 -22.53
C ALA A 69 6.18 -5.35 -21.85
N GLU A 70 5.59 -4.34 -22.48
CA GLU A 70 4.38 -3.65 -22.01
C GLU A 70 3.24 -3.80 -23.04
N ARG A 71 2.34 -4.76 -22.82
CA ARG A 71 1.33 -5.18 -23.81
C ARG A 71 -0.04 -5.44 -23.20
N GLY A 72 -1.07 -5.31 -24.02
CA GLY A 72 -2.46 -5.63 -23.67
C GLY A 72 -3.20 -4.46 -23.03
N LEU A 73 -4.10 -4.76 -22.09
CA LEU A 73 -4.90 -3.75 -21.40
C LEU A 73 -5.33 -4.16 -19.99
N ALA A 74 -5.61 -3.17 -19.14
CA ALA A 74 -6.23 -3.33 -17.83
C ALA A 74 -7.20 -2.19 -17.50
N LEU A 75 -8.42 -2.53 -17.11
CA LEU A 75 -9.38 -1.58 -16.55
C LEU A 75 -9.38 -1.70 -15.03
N GLY A 76 -9.14 -0.59 -14.33
CA GLY A 76 -8.94 -0.64 -12.90
C GLY A 76 -8.90 0.71 -12.21
N TYR A 77 -8.07 0.78 -11.19
CA TYR A 77 -7.88 1.91 -10.33
C TYR A 77 -6.51 1.91 -9.66
N ASN A 78 -6.01 3.10 -9.42
CA ASN A 78 -4.84 3.32 -8.61
C ASN A 78 -5.24 4.13 -7.37
N SER A 79 -5.24 3.48 -6.21
CA SER A 79 -5.71 4.03 -4.95
C SER A 79 -7.15 4.54 -5.04
N SER A 80 -7.36 5.84 -5.25
CA SER A 80 -8.69 6.44 -5.38
C SER A 80 -9.10 6.78 -6.81
N LYS A 81 -8.18 6.67 -7.77
CA LYS A 81 -8.39 7.13 -9.15
C LYS A 81 -8.60 5.95 -10.09
N PRO A 82 -9.75 5.82 -10.75
CA PRO A 82 -9.92 4.86 -11.84
C PRO A 82 -8.91 5.09 -12.97
N TYR A 83 -8.54 4.03 -13.68
CA TYR A 83 -7.68 4.11 -14.87
C TYR A 83 -8.06 3.07 -15.92
N ILE A 84 -7.60 3.30 -17.16
CA ILE A 84 -7.47 2.29 -18.21
C ILE A 84 -6.02 2.30 -18.70
N ALA A 85 -5.39 1.13 -18.74
CA ALA A 85 -4.07 0.91 -19.32
C ALA A 85 -4.25 0.24 -20.68
N LEU A 86 -3.52 0.70 -21.70
CA LEU A 86 -3.64 0.17 -23.06
C LEU A 86 -2.31 0.29 -23.81
N ALA A 87 -1.91 -0.79 -24.49
CA ALA A 87 -0.86 -0.80 -25.51
C ALA A 87 -1.45 -1.09 -26.90
N THR A 88 -0.98 -0.34 -27.90
CA THR A 88 -1.39 -0.47 -29.31
C THR A 88 -0.17 -0.45 -30.22
N LYS A 89 -0.32 -0.96 -31.44
CA LYS A 89 0.77 -0.95 -32.44
C LYS A 89 1.24 0.46 -32.81
N GLY A 90 0.38 1.47 -32.71
CA GLY A 90 0.73 2.86 -33.01
C GLY A 90 1.46 3.57 -31.86
N GLY A 91 1.33 3.07 -30.63
CA GLY A 91 2.07 3.57 -29.46
C GLY A 91 3.35 2.79 -29.14
N ASP A 92 3.55 1.64 -29.80
CA ASP A 92 4.69 0.72 -29.61
C ASP A 92 6.04 1.40 -29.88
N ASP A 93 6.95 1.31 -28.92
CA ASP A 93 8.31 1.86 -28.94
C ASP A 93 9.40 0.78 -29.14
N GLY A 94 9.01 -0.48 -29.38
CA GLY A 94 9.89 -1.57 -29.81
C GLY A 94 9.57 -2.90 -29.14
N ASP A 95 9.28 -2.87 -27.85
CA ASP A 95 8.83 -4.00 -27.03
C ASP A 95 7.38 -3.87 -26.53
N GLY A 96 6.80 -2.68 -26.65
CA GLY A 96 5.43 -2.34 -26.32
C GLY A 96 5.42 -1.16 -25.36
N LYS A 97 4.31 -0.42 -25.35
CA LYS A 97 4.15 0.73 -24.44
C LYS A 97 2.75 0.77 -23.85
N LEU A 98 2.63 0.58 -22.54
CA LEU A 98 1.34 0.64 -21.82
C LEU A 98 1.06 2.07 -21.37
N THR A 99 0.15 2.76 -22.06
CA THR A 99 -0.30 4.09 -21.61
C THR A 99 -1.36 3.95 -20.52
N TYR A 100 -1.09 4.50 -19.33
CA TYR A 100 -2.06 4.58 -18.24
C TYR A 100 -2.84 5.91 -18.29
N LEU A 101 -4.11 5.83 -18.69
CA LEU A 101 -5.02 6.97 -18.64
C LEU A 101 -5.78 6.98 -17.30
N ALA A 102 -5.36 7.84 -16.38
CA ALA A 102 -5.99 8.01 -15.08
C ALA A 102 -7.11 9.05 -15.08
N SER A 103 -8.17 8.77 -14.34
CA SER A 103 -9.30 9.68 -14.09
C SER A 103 -8.85 10.97 -13.40
N ASN A 104 -9.41 12.11 -13.83
CA ASN A 104 -9.25 13.39 -13.13
C ASN A 104 -10.13 13.50 -11.87
N LYS A 105 -11.02 12.53 -11.61
CA LYS A 105 -11.90 12.45 -10.44
C LYS A 105 -11.64 11.16 -9.65
N PRO A 106 -11.61 11.22 -8.31
CA PRO A 106 -11.63 10.02 -7.50
C PRO A 106 -13.05 9.42 -7.49
N TRP A 107 -13.14 8.13 -7.18
CA TRP A 107 -14.42 7.49 -6.84
C TRP A 107 -14.90 7.89 -5.44
N LYS A 108 -16.09 7.41 -5.07
CA LYS A 108 -16.67 7.56 -3.73
C LYS A 108 -16.73 6.19 -3.04
N LYS A 109 -16.05 6.06 -1.90
CA LYS A 109 -16.10 4.85 -1.09
C LYS A 109 -17.54 4.54 -0.67
N GLY A 110 -17.90 3.26 -0.65
CA GLY A 110 -19.23 2.82 -0.21
C GLY A 110 -20.35 3.17 -1.19
N GLN A 111 -20.04 3.31 -2.49
CA GLN A 111 -21.02 3.46 -3.57
C GLN A 111 -20.73 2.48 -4.69
N ILE A 112 -21.78 2.11 -5.43
CA ILE A 112 -21.64 1.42 -6.71
C ILE A 112 -21.28 2.47 -7.75
N HIS A 113 -20.25 2.19 -8.53
CA HIS A 113 -19.81 3.04 -9.63
C HIS A 113 -19.97 2.32 -10.97
N GLN A 114 -20.34 3.09 -11.99
CA GLN A 114 -20.18 2.66 -13.38
C GLN A 114 -18.79 3.13 -13.84
N LEU A 115 -17.93 2.19 -14.22
CA LEU A 115 -16.63 2.48 -14.82
C LEU A 115 -16.62 1.96 -16.25
N VAL A 116 -16.40 2.85 -17.21
CA VAL A 116 -16.38 2.49 -18.64
C VAL A 116 -15.13 3.03 -19.32
N ALA A 117 -14.46 2.21 -20.10
CA ALA A 117 -13.41 2.64 -21.01
C ALA A 117 -13.78 2.31 -22.46
N THR A 118 -13.60 3.27 -23.36
CA THR A 118 -13.87 3.11 -24.80
C THR A 118 -12.63 3.47 -25.59
N TYR A 119 -12.40 2.75 -26.68
CA TYR A 119 -11.33 3.06 -27.63
C TYR A 119 -11.82 2.81 -29.05
N ASP A 120 -11.71 3.82 -29.92
CA ASP A 120 -12.19 3.78 -31.31
C ASP A 120 -11.06 3.49 -32.33
N GLY A 121 -9.88 3.09 -31.86
CA GLY A 121 -8.68 2.97 -32.69
C GLY A 121 -7.83 4.23 -32.76
N THR A 122 -8.30 5.36 -32.23
CA THR A 122 -7.58 6.65 -32.23
C THR A 122 -7.71 7.45 -30.94
N VAL A 123 -8.81 7.28 -30.20
CA VAL A 123 -9.13 8.02 -28.98
C VAL A 123 -9.50 7.05 -27.89
N LEU A 124 -8.73 7.05 -26.80
CA LEU A 124 -9.03 6.31 -25.58
C LEU A 124 -9.77 7.25 -24.61
N THR A 125 -10.96 6.86 -24.16
CA THR A 125 -11.76 7.65 -23.21
C THR A 125 -12.15 6.81 -22.00
N LEU A 126 -12.01 7.39 -20.81
CA LEU A 126 -12.45 6.82 -19.55
C LEU A 126 -13.66 7.61 -19.03
N PHE A 127 -14.69 6.90 -18.60
CA PHE A 127 -15.91 7.43 -18.02
C PHE A 127 -16.10 6.89 -16.60
N LEU A 128 -16.55 7.76 -15.70
CA LEU A 128 -16.99 7.40 -14.35
C LEU A 128 -18.39 7.96 -14.15
N ASP A 129 -19.34 7.08 -13.82
CA ASP A 129 -20.74 7.42 -13.57
C ASP A 129 -21.37 8.27 -14.70
N GLY A 130 -21.18 7.85 -15.95
CA GLY A 130 -21.73 8.51 -17.14
C GLY A 130 -20.99 9.77 -17.61
N GLU A 131 -19.98 10.23 -16.87
CA GLU A 131 -19.19 11.41 -17.22
C GLU A 131 -17.81 11.02 -17.76
N SER A 132 -17.36 11.66 -18.85
CA SER A 132 -15.97 11.52 -19.32
C SER A 132 -15.04 12.19 -18.31
N VAL A 133 -14.11 11.40 -17.77
CA VAL A 133 -13.15 11.83 -16.73
C VAL A 133 -11.70 11.87 -17.23
N ALA A 134 -11.43 11.27 -18.39
CA ALA A 134 -10.14 11.37 -19.06
C ALA A 134 -10.24 10.97 -20.54
N THR A 135 -9.39 11.55 -21.38
CA THR A 135 -9.24 11.19 -22.81
C THR A 135 -7.76 11.25 -23.20
N SER A 136 -7.32 10.37 -24.10
CA SER A 136 -5.96 10.35 -24.65
C SER A 136 -5.95 10.01 -26.14
N HIS A 137 -4.93 10.52 -26.83
CA HIS A 137 -4.59 10.25 -28.23
C HIS A 137 -3.21 9.59 -28.38
N GLU A 138 -2.60 9.15 -27.29
CA GLU A 138 -1.24 8.58 -27.31
C GLU A 138 -1.16 7.21 -28.01
N GLN A 139 -2.26 6.45 -27.95
CA GLN A 139 -2.37 5.11 -28.53
C GLN A 139 -3.21 5.18 -29.81
N SER A 140 -2.84 4.40 -30.83
CA SER A 140 -3.56 4.38 -32.12
C SER A 140 -3.40 3.02 -32.84
N GLY A 141 -4.39 2.66 -33.64
CA GLY A 141 -4.43 1.38 -34.36
C GLY A 141 -4.77 0.18 -33.47
N ASP A 142 -4.39 -1.01 -33.94
CA ASP A 142 -4.72 -2.29 -33.29
C ASP A 142 -4.11 -2.41 -31.90
N ILE A 143 -4.81 -3.11 -31.01
CA ILE A 143 -4.32 -3.46 -29.68
C ILE A 143 -3.12 -4.40 -29.82
N LEU A 144 -2.07 -4.13 -29.06
CA LEU A 144 -0.87 -4.96 -29.01
C LEU A 144 -1.02 -5.99 -27.88
N TRP A 145 -1.51 -7.19 -28.20
CA TRP A 145 -1.70 -8.26 -27.22
C TRP A 145 -0.40 -9.04 -26.91
N PRO A 146 -0.25 -9.59 -25.69
CA PRO A 146 0.82 -10.53 -25.36
C PRO A 146 0.87 -11.76 -26.28
N GLN A 147 2.03 -12.39 -26.41
CA GLN A 147 2.18 -13.60 -27.25
C GLN A 147 1.34 -14.77 -26.73
N THR A 148 1.24 -14.89 -25.40
CA THR A 148 0.36 -15.86 -24.74
C THR A 148 -0.59 -15.08 -23.85
N VAL A 149 -1.79 -14.80 -24.35
CA VAL A 149 -2.77 -14.00 -23.61
C VAL A 149 -3.42 -14.84 -22.53
N GLN A 150 -3.41 -14.31 -21.31
CA GLN A 150 -4.29 -14.73 -20.21
C GLN A 150 -5.22 -13.56 -19.89
N ALA A 151 -6.38 -13.87 -19.32
CA ALA A 151 -7.34 -12.84 -18.93
C ALA A 151 -7.92 -13.14 -17.55
N TRP A 152 -8.06 -12.08 -16.75
CA TRP A 152 -8.42 -12.15 -15.34
C TRP A 152 -9.54 -11.17 -15.03
N LEU A 153 -10.47 -11.60 -14.17
CA LEU A 153 -11.44 -10.74 -13.52
C LEU A 153 -11.06 -10.54 -12.05
N GLY A 154 -11.27 -9.33 -11.54
CA GLY A 154 -11.02 -8.98 -10.15
C GLY A 154 -9.55 -8.97 -9.76
N GLY A 155 -8.66 -8.60 -10.68
CA GLY A 155 -7.29 -8.19 -10.34
C GLY A 155 -6.47 -7.77 -11.54
N TYR A 156 -5.41 -7.01 -11.28
CA TYR A 156 -4.32 -6.82 -12.22
C TYR A 156 -3.37 -7.99 -12.04
N ARG A 157 -3.20 -8.80 -13.08
CA ARG A 157 -2.41 -10.00 -12.97
C ARG A 157 -1.72 -10.34 -14.28
N ASP A 158 -0.44 -10.60 -14.15
CA ASP A 158 0.38 -11.23 -15.17
C ASP A 158 1.22 -12.36 -14.54
N SER A 159 2.45 -12.60 -15.03
CA SER A 159 3.28 -13.71 -14.56
C SER A 159 3.91 -13.51 -13.18
N ASP A 160 4.11 -12.27 -12.75
CA ASP A 160 4.85 -11.88 -11.54
C ASP A 160 4.15 -10.80 -10.72
N GLU A 161 3.09 -10.19 -11.24
CA GLU A 161 2.24 -9.25 -10.54
C GLU A 161 0.85 -9.81 -10.19
N ASN A 162 0.33 -9.42 -9.02
CA ASN A 162 -1.02 -9.80 -8.59
C ASN A 162 -1.58 -8.75 -7.63
N PHE A 163 -2.37 -7.81 -8.17
CA PHE A 163 -3.09 -6.78 -7.42
C PHE A 163 -4.61 -7.07 -7.46
N PRO A 164 -5.13 -7.93 -6.57
CA PRO A 164 -6.51 -8.39 -6.60
C PRO A 164 -7.50 -7.30 -6.19
N HIS A 165 -8.60 -7.17 -6.93
CA HIS A 165 -9.68 -6.26 -6.58
C HIS A 165 -10.28 -6.62 -5.21
N ALA A 166 -10.45 -5.63 -4.34
CA ALA A 166 -11.13 -5.81 -3.06
C ALA A 166 -12.45 -5.03 -3.05
N GLY A 167 -13.49 -5.69 -3.56
CA GLY A 167 -14.83 -5.13 -3.68
C GLY A 167 -15.78 -6.11 -4.37
N ARG A 168 -16.93 -5.60 -4.83
CA ARG A 168 -17.94 -6.35 -5.58
C ARG A 168 -17.87 -5.96 -7.05
N LEU A 169 -17.77 -6.94 -7.93
CA LEU A 169 -18.01 -6.78 -9.37
C LEU A 169 -19.43 -7.26 -9.68
N ILE A 170 -20.33 -6.33 -9.90
CA ILE A 170 -21.76 -6.61 -10.09
C ILE A 170 -22.04 -7.07 -11.51
N ASP A 171 -21.42 -6.37 -12.45
CA ASP A 171 -21.54 -6.66 -13.87
C ASP A 171 -20.27 -6.22 -14.59
N PHE A 172 -19.91 -6.97 -15.63
CA PHE A 172 -18.77 -6.68 -16.48
C PHE A 172 -19.09 -7.09 -17.91
N ARG A 173 -18.85 -6.18 -18.85
CA ARG A 173 -19.12 -6.39 -20.27
C ARG A 173 -17.94 -5.90 -21.08
N LEU A 174 -17.55 -6.72 -22.07
CA LEU A 174 -16.58 -6.37 -23.09
C LEU A 174 -17.27 -6.40 -24.45
N TYR A 175 -17.18 -5.30 -25.18
CA TYR A 175 -17.67 -5.15 -26.54
C TYR A 175 -16.50 -4.86 -27.49
N ASN A 176 -16.62 -5.30 -28.73
CA ASN A 176 -15.68 -5.04 -29.83
C ASN A 176 -16.08 -3.80 -30.66
N VAL A 177 -16.73 -2.83 -30.03
CA VAL A 177 -17.17 -1.55 -30.61
C VAL A 177 -16.97 -0.45 -29.58
N ALA A 178 -16.61 0.75 -30.03
CA ALA A 178 -16.50 1.92 -29.17
C ALA A 178 -17.88 2.55 -28.89
N ALA A 179 -18.28 2.60 -27.62
CA ALA A 179 -19.51 3.23 -27.20
C ALA A 179 -19.41 4.77 -27.27
N THR A 180 -20.51 5.43 -27.63
CA THR A 180 -20.59 6.90 -27.57
C THR A 180 -20.87 7.39 -26.14
N PRO A 181 -20.58 8.65 -25.81
CA PRO A 181 -20.95 9.23 -24.50
C PRO A 181 -22.44 9.08 -24.18
N GLU A 182 -23.33 9.17 -25.17
CA GLU A 182 -24.77 8.98 -25.01
C GLU A 182 -25.11 7.52 -24.66
N TRP A 183 -24.42 6.54 -25.25
CA TRP A 183 -24.58 5.14 -24.86
C TRP A 183 -24.17 4.95 -23.40
N VAL A 184 -23.01 5.43 -22.98
CA VAL A 184 -22.54 5.28 -21.59
C VAL A 184 -23.56 5.85 -20.59
N LYS A 185 -24.10 7.06 -20.88
CA LYS A 185 -25.16 7.67 -20.06
C LYS A 185 -26.45 6.87 -20.07
N HIS A 186 -26.89 6.41 -21.23
CA HIS A 186 -28.10 5.60 -21.34
C HIS A 186 -27.97 4.28 -20.59
N ASP A 187 -26.81 3.62 -20.62
CA ASP A 187 -26.55 2.42 -19.81
C ASP A 187 -26.64 2.73 -18.30
N LEU A 188 -26.09 3.87 -17.85
CA LEU A 188 -26.19 4.31 -16.45
C LEU A 188 -27.66 4.52 -16.02
N GLU A 189 -28.44 5.19 -16.86
CA GLU A 189 -29.87 5.44 -16.63
C GLU A 189 -30.66 4.12 -16.49
N HIS A 190 -30.32 3.11 -17.30
CA HIS A 190 -30.95 1.79 -17.21
C HIS A 190 -30.61 1.03 -15.92
N HIS A 191 -29.51 1.39 -15.25
CA HIS A 191 -29.06 0.77 -14.01
C HIS A 191 -29.19 1.73 -12.81
N GLU A 192 -29.98 2.80 -12.89
CA GLU A 192 -30.10 3.77 -11.80
C GLU A 192 -30.60 3.13 -10.48
N GLU A 193 -31.49 2.14 -10.57
CA GLU A 193 -31.94 1.37 -9.41
C GLU A 193 -30.81 0.54 -8.78
N LEU A 194 -29.83 0.09 -9.57
CA LEU A 194 -28.65 -0.60 -9.06
C LEU A 194 -27.81 0.34 -8.20
N LEU A 195 -27.57 1.56 -8.67
CA LEU A 195 -26.74 2.56 -7.97
C LEU A 195 -27.35 3.02 -6.63
N ARG A 196 -28.67 2.87 -6.45
CA ARG A 196 -29.40 3.24 -5.23
C ARG A 196 -29.51 2.11 -4.20
N GLN A 197 -29.07 0.89 -4.53
CA GLN A 197 -29.15 -0.22 -3.58
C GLN A 197 -28.21 0.01 -2.39
N PRO A 198 -28.68 -0.23 -1.14
CA PRO A 198 -27.80 -0.19 0.01
C PRO A 198 -26.71 -1.25 -0.16
N LEU A 199 -25.46 -0.86 0.07
CA LEU A 199 -24.35 -1.81 0.05
C LEU A 199 -24.34 -2.61 1.35
N ASP A 200 -24.17 -3.92 1.21
CA ASP A 200 -23.84 -4.77 2.35
C ASP A 200 -22.49 -4.35 2.92
N ALA A 201 -22.35 -4.45 4.23
CA ALA A 201 -21.06 -4.30 4.87
C ALA A 201 -20.02 -5.25 4.22
N PRO A 202 -18.72 -4.88 4.21
CA PRO A 202 -17.65 -5.83 3.91
C PRO A 202 -17.85 -7.13 4.69
N PRO A 203 -17.56 -8.30 4.09
CA PRO A 203 -17.76 -9.56 4.77
C PRO A 203 -16.89 -9.56 6.03
N PRO A 204 -17.35 -10.22 7.10
CA PRO A 204 -16.54 -10.29 8.31
C PRO A 204 -15.22 -11.00 8.03
N VAL A 205 -14.12 -10.46 8.56
CA VAL A 205 -12.76 -11.02 8.42
C VAL A 205 -12.36 -11.78 9.68
N GLU A 206 -11.45 -12.74 9.51
CA GLU A 206 -10.71 -13.30 10.64
C GLU A 206 -9.72 -12.24 11.15
N PRO A 207 -9.82 -11.84 12.44
CA PRO A 207 -8.91 -10.86 13.03
C PRO A 207 -7.45 -11.31 12.98
N ALA A 208 -6.58 -10.47 12.44
CA ALA A 208 -5.15 -10.74 12.35
C ALA A 208 -4.32 -9.46 12.49
N ILE A 209 -3.12 -9.61 13.04
CA ILE A 209 -2.06 -8.60 13.02
C ILE A 209 -1.29 -8.78 11.69
N LEU A 210 -1.35 -7.78 10.81
CA LEU A 210 -0.67 -7.77 9.51
C LEU A 210 0.82 -7.41 9.64
N VAL A 211 1.10 -6.39 10.45
CA VAL A 211 2.45 -5.96 10.83
C VAL A 211 2.59 -6.07 12.34
N GLN A 212 3.52 -6.91 12.80
CA GLN A 212 3.79 -7.09 14.22
C GLN A 212 4.33 -5.81 14.86
N PRO A 213 4.17 -5.61 16.18
CA PRO A 213 4.63 -4.38 16.82
C PRO A 213 6.12 -4.09 16.61
N TYR A 214 6.40 -2.85 16.22
CA TYR A 214 7.74 -2.31 16.02
C TYR A 214 7.89 -0.95 16.72
N LEU A 215 9.14 -0.59 16.98
CA LEU A 215 9.51 0.66 17.63
C LEU A 215 9.89 1.72 16.60
N GLN A 216 9.32 2.91 16.77
CA GLN A 216 9.69 4.11 16.03
C GLN A 216 9.93 5.25 17.02
N TRP A 217 10.71 6.25 16.60
CA TRP A 217 10.84 7.55 17.27
C TRP A 217 11.05 7.47 18.79
N ILE A 218 12.24 7.04 19.19
CA ILE A 218 12.61 6.96 20.61
C ILE A 218 13.51 8.13 20.98
N THR A 219 13.08 8.88 21.99
CA THR A 219 13.87 9.94 22.62
C THR A 219 14.28 9.50 24.02
N GLN A 220 14.82 10.42 24.81
CA GLN A 220 15.13 10.17 26.21
C GLN A 220 13.88 9.97 27.07
N THR A 221 12.74 10.53 26.66
CA THR A 221 11.53 10.60 27.49
C THR A 221 10.28 10.08 26.79
N GLU A 222 10.41 9.63 25.54
CA GLU A 222 9.30 9.21 24.70
C GLU A 222 9.69 8.01 23.84
N ALA A 223 8.71 7.18 23.50
CA ALA A 223 8.86 6.07 22.56
C ALA A 223 7.55 5.84 21.81
N THR A 224 7.61 5.56 20.52
CA THR A 224 6.42 5.25 19.72
C THR A 224 6.37 3.77 19.38
N ILE A 225 5.26 3.11 19.68
CA ILE A 225 5.00 1.71 19.32
C ILE A 225 3.92 1.69 18.26
N ARG A 226 4.18 0.95 17.17
CA ARG A 226 3.29 0.87 16.01
C ARG A 226 3.07 -0.57 15.57
N TRP A 227 1.90 -0.84 15.00
CA TRP A 227 1.56 -2.13 14.41
C TRP A 227 0.36 -1.97 13.47
N GLU A 228 0.02 -3.03 12.73
CA GLU A 228 -1.12 -2.99 11.83
C GLU A 228 -2.05 -4.20 12.01
N THR A 229 -3.36 -3.97 11.95
CA THR A 229 -4.41 -5.00 11.94
C THR A 229 -5.21 -4.98 10.64
N ASN A 230 -5.78 -6.13 10.25
CA ASN A 230 -6.59 -6.24 9.03
C ASN A 230 -8.04 -5.73 9.19
N PHE A 231 -8.38 -5.12 10.33
CA PHE A 231 -9.70 -4.57 10.64
C PHE A 231 -9.56 -3.35 11.57
N PRO A 232 -10.41 -2.33 11.46
CA PRO A 232 -10.37 -1.20 12.38
C PRO A 232 -10.72 -1.61 13.82
N CYS A 233 -9.84 -1.35 14.79
CA CYS A 233 -10.11 -1.57 16.20
C CYS A 233 -9.40 -0.56 17.11
N MET A 234 -9.72 -0.56 18.40
CA MET A 234 -8.93 0.19 19.38
C MET A 234 -7.65 -0.59 19.68
N GLY A 235 -6.50 0.04 19.44
CA GLY A 235 -5.21 -0.46 19.87
C GLY A 235 -4.92 -0.16 21.33
N GLU A 236 -4.20 -1.05 21.98
CA GLU A 236 -3.73 -0.90 23.36
C GLU A 236 -2.24 -1.22 23.47
N VAL A 237 -1.54 -0.45 24.29
CA VAL A 237 -0.17 -0.75 24.74
C VAL A 237 -0.19 -0.82 26.25
N SER A 238 0.14 -1.99 26.79
CA SER A 238 0.53 -2.14 28.18
C SER A 238 2.04 -1.97 28.27
N TRP A 239 2.56 -1.22 29.25
CA TRP A 239 3.99 -1.00 29.43
C TRP A 239 4.39 -0.74 30.90
N GLY A 240 5.68 -0.89 31.21
CA GLY A 240 6.23 -0.59 32.54
C GLY A 240 7.69 -1.00 32.70
N GLU A 241 8.25 -0.77 33.88
CA GLU A 241 9.66 -1.04 34.22
C GLU A 241 9.96 -2.53 34.47
N SER A 242 8.92 -3.38 34.54
CA SER A 242 9.02 -4.82 34.72
C SER A 242 8.14 -5.58 33.74
N ALA A 243 8.36 -6.89 33.62
CA ALA A 243 7.61 -7.74 32.70
C ALA A 243 6.12 -7.87 33.04
N GLU A 244 5.71 -7.54 34.26
CA GLU A 244 4.31 -7.43 34.66
C GLU A 244 3.62 -6.21 34.02
N ARG A 245 4.41 -5.20 33.63
CA ARG A 245 3.93 -3.87 33.20
C ARG A 245 3.08 -3.22 34.30
N GLY A 246 2.66 -1.98 34.11
CA GLY A 246 1.85 -1.29 35.13
C GLY A 246 0.95 -0.19 34.58
N THR A 247 1.20 0.22 33.34
CA THR A 247 0.46 1.28 32.67
C THR A 247 -0.20 0.71 31.42
N LEU A 248 -1.41 1.17 31.12
CA LEU A 248 -2.15 0.85 29.91
C LEU A 248 -2.55 2.14 29.21
N ILE A 249 -2.22 2.25 27.93
CA ILE A 249 -2.69 3.32 27.05
C ILE A 249 -3.57 2.67 25.98
N ARG A 250 -4.73 3.26 25.72
CA ARG A 250 -5.69 2.82 24.71
C ARG A 250 -5.95 3.98 23.74
N GLU A 251 -6.03 3.65 22.46
CA GLU A 251 -6.47 4.60 21.43
C GLU A 251 -7.92 5.05 21.66
N THR A 252 -8.25 6.27 21.24
CA THR A 252 -9.58 6.84 21.42
C THR A 252 -10.53 6.57 20.26
N GLU A 253 -10.01 6.09 19.13
CA GLU A 253 -10.76 5.81 17.91
C GLU A 253 -10.24 4.54 17.23
N PRO A 254 -11.11 3.74 16.60
CA PRO A 254 -10.68 2.54 15.88
C PRO A 254 -9.78 2.86 14.69
N ARG A 255 -8.66 2.14 14.57
CA ARG A 255 -7.65 2.29 13.52
C ARG A 255 -7.20 0.92 13.02
N GLN A 256 -6.58 0.91 11.84
CA GLN A 256 -5.87 -0.27 11.31
C GLN A 256 -4.36 -0.11 11.51
N PHE A 257 -3.84 1.08 11.20
CA PHE A 257 -2.48 1.50 11.55
C PHE A 257 -2.53 2.09 12.96
N HIS A 258 -1.98 1.36 13.91
CA HIS A 258 -1.97 1.75 15.30
C HIS A 258 -0.70 2.50 15.64
N GLU A 259 -0.83 3.54 16.46
CA GLU A 259 0.30 4.36 16.88
C GLU A 259 0.05 4.86 18.29
N ILE A 260 0.85 4.35 19.23
CA ILE A 260 0.78 4.77 20.62
C ILE A 260 2.13 5.32 21.06
N LYS A 261 2.10 6.59 21.46
CA LYS A 261 3.24 7.30 22.02
C LYS A 261 3.27 7.16 23.55
N LEU A 262 4.36 6.62 24.06
CA LEU A 262 4.72 6.65 25.48
C LEU A 262 5.42 7.96 25.80
N THR A 263 5.14 8.53 26.97
CA THR A 263 5.71 9.79 27.44
C THR A 263 6.09 9.71 28.90
N GLY A 264 7.01 10.57 29.35
CA GLY A 264 7.47 10.59 30.74
C GLY A 264 8.36 9.40 31.10
N LEU A 265 9.06 8.86 30.11
CA LEU A 265 10.05 7.81 30.32
C LEU A 265 11.34 8.38 30.92
N GLU A 266 12.06 7.57 31.67
CA GLU A 266 13.40 7.90 32.14
C GLU A 266 14.43 7.63 31.04
N PRO A 267 15.44 8.49 30.85
CA PRO A 267 16.51 8.25 29.88
C PRO A 267 17.37 7.04 30.24
N GLU A 268 17.89 6.33 29.23
CA GLU A 268 18.74 5.14 29.40
C GLU A 268 18.11 3.96 30.13
N MET A 269 16.77 3.90 30.15
CA MET A 269 16.02 2.90 30.90
C MET A 269 15.42 1.84 29.96
N LEU A 270 15.45 0.59 30.42
CA LEU A 270 14.77 -0.53 29.77
C LEU A 270 13.32 -0.60 30.26
N TYR A 271 12.38 -0.60 29.33
CA TYR A 271 10.95 -0.82 29.58
C TYR A 271 10.46 -2.09 28.88
N TYR A 272 9.40 -2.67 29.42
CA TYR A 272 8.68 -3.80 28.84
C TYR A 272 7.36 -3.30 28.27
N TYR A 273 6.94 -3.87 27.15
CA TYR A 273 5.65 -3.55 26.55
C TYR A 273 5.00 -4.78 25.92
N SER A 274 3.68 -4.74 25.77
CA SER A 274 2.90 -5.66 24.93
C SER A 274 1.76 -4.89 24.31
N THR A 275 1.28 -5.33 23.16
CA THR A 275 0.12 -4.72 22.51
C THR A 275 -1.08 -5.66 22.58
N ALA A 276 -2.27 -5.07 22.53
CA ALA A 276 -3.52 -5.80 22.38
C ALA A 276 -4.41 -5.08 21.36
N SER A 277 -5.19 -5.85 20.62
CA SER A 277 -6.18 -5.34 19.67
C SER A 277 -7.45 -6.15 19.79
N LEU A 278 -8.53 -5.50 20.23
CA LEU A 278 -9.77 -6.21 20.54
C LEU A 278 -10.59 -6.44 19.27
N ALA A 279 -10.81 -7.70 18.93
CA ALA A 279 -11.60 -8.14 17.79
C ALA A 279 -13.08 -7.85 18.01
N ASN A 280 -13.50 -6.62 17.72
CA ASN A 280 -14.86 -6.13 17.90
C ASN A 280 -15.36 -5.44 16.62
N GLY A 281 -16.68 -5.19 16.57
CA GLY A 281 -17.30 -4.48 15.46
C GLY A 281 -17.81 -5.40 14.34
N ASP A 282 -18.55 -4.81 13.41
CA ASP A 282 -19.34 -5.58 12.44
C ASP A 282 -18.51 -6.30 11.38
N LEU A 283 -17.30 -5.81 11.14
CA LEU A 283 -16.32 -6.39 10.22
C LEU A 283 -15.59 -7.62 10.78
N VAL A 284 -15.82 -8.00 12.04
CA VAL A 284 -15.16 -9.16 12.67
C VAL A 284 -16.07 -10.38 12.63
N LEU A 285 -15.52 -11.53 12.23
CA LEU A 285 -16.19 -12.83 12.29
C LEU A 285 -16.83 -13.05 13.66
N ALA A 286 -18.10 -13.44 13.69
CA ALA A 286 -18.86 -13.60 14.93
C ALA A 286 -18.18 -14.51 15.97
N SER A 287 -17.47 -15.56 15.53
CA SER A 287 -16.73 -16.49 16.38
C SER A 287 -15.54 -15.85 17.13
N HIS A 288 -15.05 -14.71 16.67
CA HIS A 288 -13.90 -14.01 17.23
C HIS A 288 -14.27 -12.73 17.97
N ARG A 289 -15.56 -12.38 18.07
CA ARG A 289 -15.98 -11.14 18.72
C ARG A 289 -15.63 -11.16 20.21
N GLY A 290 -14.97 -10.10 20.67
CA GLY A 290 -14.46 -9.97 22.03
C GLY A 290 -13.15 -10.70 22.29
N THR A 291 -12.57 -11.39 21.30
CA THR A 291 -11.22 -11.96 21.42
C THR A 291 -10.17 -10.86 21.31
N ALA A 292 -9.18 -10.84 22.20
CA ALA A 292 -8.05 -9.92 22.08
C ALA A 292 -6.91 -10.58 21.28
N LEU A 293 -6.38 -9.86 20.30
CA LEU A 293 -5.12 -10.18 19.65
C LEU A 293 -3.99 -9.59 20.49
N GLU A 294 -3.50 -10.35 21.45
CA GLU A 294 -2.40 -9.94 22.34
C GLU A 294 -1.04 -10.41 21.80
N THR A 295 -0.04 -9.54 21.89
CA THR A 295 1.33 -9.90 21.52
C THR A 295 2.14 -10.33 22.74
N PRO A 296 3.17 -11.17 22.55
CA PRO A 296 4.14 -11.44 23.61
C PRO A 296 4.79 -10.16 24.14
N VAL A 297 5.31 -10.25 25.36
CA VAL A 297 6.08 -9.16 25.97
C VAL A 297 7.35 -8.92 25.16
N SER A 298 7.59 -7.68 24.80
CA SER A 298 8.84 -7.20 24.22
C SER A 298 9.43 -6.09 25.09
N THR A 299 10.58 -5.56 24.67
CA THR A 299 11.33 -4.54 25.40
C THR A 299 11.65 -3.36 24.51
N LEU A 300 11.78 -2.18 25.10
CA LEU A 300 12.34 -1.00 24.46
C LEU A 300 13.33 -0.33 25.41
N GLN A 301 14.28 0.43 24.85
CA GLN A 301 15.23 1.21 25.64
C GLN A 301 15.21 2.67 25.19
N THR A 302 15.07 3.60 26.12
CA THR A 302 15.09 5.04 25.84
C THR A 302 16.48 5.53 25.45
N ALA A 303 16.54 6.67 24.76
CA ALA A 303 17.77 7.17 24.20
C ALA A 303 18.85 7.47 25.24
N ASN A 304 20.11 7.29 24.84
CA ASN A 304 21.27 7.59 25.68
C ASN A 304 21.41 9.09 25.99
N LYS A 305 22.00 9.40 27.15
CA LYS A 305 22.44 10.74 27.52
C LYS A 305 23.64 11.18 26.68
N PRO A 306 23.91 12.49 26.56
CA PRO A 306 24.98 13.00 25.69
C PRO A 306 26.36 12.36 25.88
N GLU A 307 26.74 12.05 27.11
CA GLU A 307 28.07 11.52 27.44
C GLU A 307 28.13 9.98 27.49
N THR A 308 27.00 9.30 27.25
CA THR A 308 26.95 7.84 27.31
C THR A 308 27.26 7.25 25.93
N PRO A 309 28.22 6.32 25.83
CA PRO A 309 28.49 5.62 24.58
C PRO A 309 27.26 4.87 24.09
N PHE A 310 27.03 4.93 22.78
CA PHE A 310 25.96 4.19 22.12
C PHE A 310 26.49 3.58 20.82
N GLY A 311 25.80 2.55 20.34
CA GLY A 311 26.07 1.91 19.06
C GLY A 311 24.81 1.85 18.21
N PHE A 312 24.94 1.95 16.90
CA PHE A 312 23.84 1.80 15.97
C PHE A 312 24.28 0.97 14.77
N VAL A 313 23.32 0.37 14.09
CA VAL A 313 23.54 -0.33 12.82
C VAL A 313 23.02 0.53 11.67
N VAL A 314 23.62 0.35 10.50
CA VAL A 314 23.16 0.95 9.25
C VAL A 314 22.75 -0.19 8.32
N LEU A 315 21.53 -0.11 7.81
CA LEU A 315 20.98 -0.97 6.77
C LEU A 315 20.55 -0.09 5.60
N SER A 316 20.37 -0.69 4.42
CA SER A 316 19.89 -0.02 3.22
C SER A 316 19.45 -1.09 2.22
N ASP A 317 18.60 -0.71 1.26
CA ASP A 317 18.28 -1.52 0.09
C ASP A 317 17.75 -2.92 0.46
N THR A 318 16.85 -2.99 1.45
CA THR A 318 16.31 -4.28 1.92
C THR A 318 15.37 -4.92 0.89
N GLN A 319 14.55 -4.11 0.20
CA GLN A 319 13.78 -4.43 -1.01
C GLN A 319 13.21 -5.88 -1.09
N LEU A 320 13.19 -6.50 -2.29
CA LEU A 320 12.73 -7.89 -2.54
C LEU A 320 13.64 -8.98 -1.93
N GLN A 321 14.45 -8.67 -0.92
CA GLN A 321 15.45 -9.58 -0.35
C GLN A 321 15.16 -9.98 1.11
N PRO A 322 13.94 -10.44 1.47
CA PRO A 322 13.64 -10.81 2.86
C PRO A 322 14.53 -11.96 3.37
N ASP A 323 14.97 -12.86 2.48
CA ASP A 323 15.89 -13.96 2.80
C ASP A 323 17.31 -13.49 3.14
N VAL A 324 17.66 -12.25 2.78
CA VAL A 324 18.92 -11.59 3.16
C VAL A 324 18.71 -10.65 4.35
N ALA A 325 17.66 -9.81 4.28
CA ALA A 325 17.34 -8.83 5.30
C ALA A 325 17.03 -9.48 6.66
N GLY A 326 16.35 -10.63 6.68
CA GLY A 326 16.02 -11.36 7.91
C GLY A 326 17.24 -11.82 8.71
N PRO A 327 18.19 -12.58 8.09
CA PRO A 327 19.46 -12.92 8.73
C PRO A 327 20.27 -11.71 9.18
N LEU A 328 20.30 -10.63 8.38
CA LEU A 328 20.97 -9.38 8.77
C LEU A 328 20.31 -8.71 9.97
N ALA A 329 18.97 -8.67 10.04
CA ALA A 329 18.22 -8.14 11.18
C ALA A 329 18.52 -8.93 12.46
N LYS A 330 18.58 -10.27 12.35
CA LYS A 330 18.99 -11.11 13.48
C LYS A 330 20.43 -10.84 13.91
N ALA A 331 21.36 -10.74 12.96
CA ALA A 331 22.76 -10.44 13.26
C ALA A 331 22.92 -9.05 13.90
N ALA A 332 22.18 -8.05 13.40
CA ALA A 332 22.12 -6.72 13.99
C ALA A 332 21.59 -6.78 15.42
N TRP A 333 20.50 -7.52 15.68
CA TRP A 333 20.00 -7.71 17.03
C TRP A 333 21.03 -8.36 17.95
N ASP A 334 21.80 -9.34 17.47
CA ASP A 334 22.85 -10.01 18.23
C ASP A 334 23.98 -9.03 18.66
N LEU A 335 24.15 -7.89 17.98
CA LEU A 335 25.04 -6.79 18.37
C LEU A 335 24.43 -5.82 19.39
N ARG A 336 23.13 -5.92 19.71
CA ARG A 336 22.38 -5.08 20.65
C ARG A 336 22.53 -3.56 20.39
N PRO A 337 22.26 -3.07 19.17
CA PRO A 337 22.32 -1.65 18.88
C PRO A 337 21.24 -0.89 19.64
N ASN A 338 21.53 0.39 19.91
CA ASN A 338 20.60 1.32 20.51
C ASN A 338 19.51 1.78 19.53
N PHE A 339 19.83 1.84 18.23
CA PHE A 339 18.90 2.10 17.14
C PHE A 339 19.46 1.59 15.81
N ALA A 340 18.62 1.55 14.78
CA ALA A 340 19.03 1.33 13.40
C ALA A 340 18.80 2.57 12.55
N VAL A 341 19.67 2.81 11.58
CA VAL A 341 19.45 3.76 10.49
C VAL A 341 19.21 2.96 9.22
N ILE A 342 18.18 3.30 8.45
CA ILE A 342 17.88 2.63 7.18
C ILE A 342 17.96 3.66 6.05
N ALA A 343 18.96 3.55 5.19
CA ALA A 343 19.30 4.57 4.18
C ALA A 343 18.47 4.46 2.87
N GLY A 344 17.16 4.28 2.99
CA GLY A 344 16.24 4.19 1.84
C GLY A 344 16.08 2.79 1.27
N ASP A 345 15.14 2.68 0.34
CA ASP A 345 14.78 1.44 -0.37
C ASP A 345 14.44 0.30 0.60
N LEU A 346 13.50 0.59 1.48
CA LEU A 346 12.91 -0.35 2.44
C LEU A 346 12.14 -1.45 1.70
N VAL A 347 11.43 -1.07 0.64
CA VAL A 347 10.68 -1.94 -0.27
C VAL A 347 11.09 -1.65 -1.71
N ASP A 348 10.81 -2.58 -2.62
CA ASP A 348 11.12 -2.45 -4.06
C ASP A 348 10.02 -1.73 -4.84
N ALA A 349 8.78 -1.85 -4.40
CA ALA A 349 7.66 -1.10 -4.93
C ALA A 349 6.87 -0.51 -3.76
N GLY A 350 7.08 0.79 -3.49
CA GLY A 350 6.45 1.52 -2.40
C GLY A 350 4.93 1.36 -2.32
N ASN A 351 4.28 1.19 -3.46
CA ASN A 351 2.83 1.04 -3.51
C ASN A 351 2.32 -0.40 -3.40
N ALA A 352 3.21 -1.39 -3.37
CA ALA A 352 2.88 -2.77 -3.15
C ALA A 352 2.79 -3.05 -1.64
N LYS A 353 1.60 -2.90 -1.06
CA LYS A 353 1.36 -3.09 0.39
C LYS A 353 1.96 -4.39 0.95
N TRP A 354 1.88 -5.47 0.18
CA TRP A 354 2.40 -6.78 0.59
C TRP A 354 3.92 -6.78 0.81
N GLN A 355 4.69 -5.92 0.12
CA GLN A 355 6.13 -5.81 0.35
C GLN A 355 6.43 -5.20 1.71
N TRP A 356 5.66 -4.19 2.14
CA TRP A 356 5.76 -3.66 3.50
C TRP A 356 5.46 -4.74 4.54
N GLU A 357 4.31 -5.40 4.41
CA GLU A 357 3.84 -6.38 5.40
C GLU A 357 4.68 -7.65 5.44
N LYS A 358 4.89 -8.28 4.28
CA LYS A 358 5.41 -9.64 4.14
C LYS A 358 6.90 -9.70 3.87
N GLN A 359 7.51 -8.59 3.45
CA GLN A 359 8.96 -8.53 3.25
C GLN A 359 9.60 -7.63 4.30
N PHE A 360 9.44 -6.30 4.22
CA PHE A 360 10.17 -5.37 5.06
C PHE A 360 9.94 -5.62 6.57
N PHE A 361 8.70 -5.49 7.04
CA PHE A 361 8.41 -5.65 8.47
C PHE A 361 8.57 -7.08 8.94
N ALA A 362 8.17 -8.07 8.13
CA ALA A 362 8.35 -9.48 8.48
C ALA A 362 9.83 -9.86 8.63
N ALA A 363 10.69 -9.41 7.71
CA ALA A 363 12.12 -9.70 7.74
C ALA A 363 12.84 -8.95 8.87
N LEU A 364 12.53 -7.68 9.10
CA LEU A 364 13.18 -6.88 10.13
C LEU A 364 12.65 -7.15 11.55
N GLN A 365 11.56 -7.91 11.72
CA GLN A 365 10.93 -8.07 13.03
C GLN A 365 11.85 -8.60 14.16
N PRO A 366 12.83 -9.48 13.92
CA PRO A 366 13.81 -9.85 14.94
C PRO A 366 14.53 -8.65 15.58
N LEU A 367 14.66 -7.54 14.84
CA LEU A 367 15.30 -6.29 15.27
C LEU A 367 14.27 -5.25 15.74
N VAL A 368 13.29 -4.90 14.89
CA VAL A 368 12.47 -3.68 15.09
C VAL A 368 11.44 -3.81 16.21
N SER A 369 11.15 -5.02 16.70
CA SER A 369 10.38 -5.23 17.94
C SER A 369 11.08 -4.76 19.21
N ARG A 370 12.38 -4.44 19.16
CA ARG A 370 13.18 -4.07 20.34
C ARG A 370 14.11 -2.90 20.13
N VAL A 371 14.43 -2.60 18.87
CA VAL A 371 15.33 -1.53 18.47
C VAL A 371 14.59 -0.55 17.57
N PRO A 372 14.51 0.74 17.92
CA PRO A 372 13.90 1.73 17.04
C PRO A 372 14.74 1.89 15.77
N PHE A 373 14.09 2.15 14.65
CA PHE A 373 14.79 2.50 13.41
C PHE A 373 14.44 3.92 12.94
N TYR A 374 15.32 4.49 12.11
CA TYR A 374 15.18 5.82 11.52
C TYR A 374 15.49 5.73 10.02
N PRO A 375 14.46 5.71 9.16
CA PRO A 375 14.64 5.59 7.73
C PRO A 375 14.75 6.95 7.01
N VAL A 376 15.29 6.94 5.80
CA VAL A 376 15.00 7.95 4.77
C VAL A 376 14.20 7.29 3.64
N LEU A 377 13.59 8.09 2.77
CA LEU A 377 13.00 7.61 1.52
C LEU A 377 14.11 7.30 0.50
N GLY A 378 14.07 6.13 -0.11
CA GLY A 378 14.75 5.83 -1.37
C GLY A 378 13.81 6.00 -2.57
N ASN A 379 14.33 5.75 -3.78
CA ASN A 379 13.54 5.94 -4.99
C ASN A 379 12.44 4.89 -5.15
N HIS A 380 12.60 3.71 -4.56
CA HIS A 380 11.61 2.63 -4.65
C HIS A 380 10.38 2.86 -3.76
N GLU A 381 10.47 3.69 -2.72
CA GLU A 381 9.29 4.09 -1.93
C GLU A 381 8.31 4.96 -2.72
N VAL A 382 8.77 5.59 -3.82
CA VAL A 382 7.96 6.41 -4.75
C VAL A 382 7.06 7.45 -4.07
N ASN A 383 7.49 7.96 -2.91
CA ASN A 383 6.74 8.89 -2.07
C ASN A 383 5.29 8.43 -1.81
N THR A 384 5.11 7.13 -1.62
CA THR A 384 3.82 6.48 -1.35
C THR A 384 3.23 6.89 0.01
N ASN A 385 1.91 6.91 0.11
CA ASN A 385 1.23 7.08 1.40
C ASN A 385 1.57 5.97 2.40
N TYR A 386 1.88 4.74 1.94
CA TYR A 386 2.24 3.67 2.85
C TYR A 386 3.48 3.99 3.70
N TYR A 387 4.47 4.71 3.15
CA TYR A 387 5.61 5.15 3.95
C TYR A 387 5.13 6.00 5.13
N TYR A 388 4.28 7.00 4.88
CA TYR A 388 3.75 7.88 5.92
C TYR A 388 2.73 7.19 6.84
N ASP A 389 2.07 6.11 6.37
CA ASP A 389 1.21 5.29 7.21
C ASP A 389 2.05 4.42 8.18
N TYR A 390 3.24 3.97 7.76
CA TYR A 390 4.13 3.09 8.54
C TYR A 390 5.29 3.79 9.26
N MET A 391 5.61 5.04 8.92
CA MET A 391 6.58 5.85 9.66
C MET A 391 5.89 6.86 10.60
N SER A 392 6.50 7.10 11.77
CA SER A 392 6.08 8.13 12.72
C SER A 392 7.32 8.95 13.02
N LEU A 393 7.49 10.03 12.29
CA LEU A 393 8.70 10.85 12.27
C LEU A 393 8.32 12.32 12.41
N PRO A 394 9.26 13.24 12.71
CA PRO A 394 8.96 14.65 12.69
C PRO A 394 8.48 15.06 11.31
N ALA A 395 7.39 15.81 11.27
CA ALA A 395 6.91 16.39 10.02
C ALA A 395 8.04 17.18 9.32
N PRO A 396 8.18 17.05 7.99
CA PRO A 396 7.23 16.38 7.10
C PRO A 396 7.54 14.89 6.82
N GLU A 397 8.34 14.23 7.67
CA GLU A 397 8.74 12.81 7.64
C GLU A 397 9.66 12.37 6.50
N TYR A 398 9.69 13.09 5.38
CA TYR A 398 10.62 12.81 4.27
C TYR A 398 12.01 13.42 4.47
N PHE A 399 12.13 14.52 5.21
CA PHE A 399 13.40 14.97 5.78
C PHE A 399 13.19 15.37 7.23
N TYR A 400 14.15 15.09 8.09
CA TYR A 400 14.06 15.41 9.52
C TYR A 400 15.43 15.28 10.21
N THR A 401 15.49 15.66 11.48
CA THR A 401 16.69 15.50 12.29
C THR A 401 16.34 14.93 13.66
N PHE A 402 17.26 14.18 14.24
CA PHE A 402 17.15 13.74 15.63
C PHE A 402 18.53 13.76 16.29
N THR A 403 18.54 13.86 17.62
CA THR A 403 19.77 13.78 18.41
C THR A 403 19.76 12.50 19.24
N TYR A 404 20.87 11.76 19.20
CA TYR A 404 21.10 10.58 20.01
C TYR A 404 22.48 10.71 20.67
N GLY A 405 22.53 10.68 22.01
CA GLY A 405 23.75 11.03 22.74
C GLY A 405 24.28 12.41 22.32
N ASN A 406 25.57 12.48 21.97
CA ASN A 406 26.23 13.71 21.52
C ASN A 406 26.26 13.87 19.98
N THR A 407 25.43 13.10 19.27
CA THR A 407 25.39 13.04 17.80
C THR A 407 24.03 13.51 17.29
N GLN A 408 24.04 14.39 16.29
CA GLN A 408 22.85 14.77 15.55
C GLN A 408 22.87 14.15 14.16
N PHE A 409 21.74 13.54 13.78
CA PHE A 409 21.52 12.92 12.49
C PHE A 409 20.63 13.82 11.63
N PHE A 410 21.00 14.00 10.37
CA PHE A 410 20.28 14.80 9.38
C PHE A 410 19.82 13.86 8.28
N MET A 411 18.53 13.55 8.29
CA MET A 411 17.87 12.57 7.44
C MET A 411 17.30 13.31 6.23
N LEU A 412 17.77 12.97 5.03
CA LEU A 412 17.52 13.72 3.79
C LEU A 412 16.78 12.86 2.76
N ASP A 413 15.85 13.48 2.04
CA ASP A 413 15.19 12.92 0.86
C ASP A 413 15.91 13.41 -0.40
N THR A 414 16.79 12.57 -0.93
CA THR A 414 17.57 12.80 -2.16
C THR A 414 16.81 12.49 -3.44
N ASN A 415 15.54 12.05 -3.34
CA ASN A 415 14.63 11.97 -4.50
C ASN A 415 14.08 13.34 -4.89
N ARG A 416 14.26 14.36 -4.04
CA ARG A 416 13.86 15.75 -4.27
C ARG A 416 15.06 16.64 -4.57
N ASP A 417 14.79 17.83 -5.12
CA ASP A 417 15.85 18.81 -5.39
C ASP A 417 16.45 19.36 -4.08
N VAL A 418 17.76 19.19 -3.93
CA VAL A 418 18.56 19.62 -2.77
C VAL A 418 19.49 20.80 -3.09
N LYS A 419 19.30 21.47 -4.24
CA LYS A 419 20.09 22.64 -4.62
C LYS A 419 19.83 23.85 -3.70
N PRO A 420 20.76 24.82 -3.66
CA PRO A 420 20.55 26.07 -2.94
C PRO A 420 19.20 26.75 -3.29
N GLY A 421 18.47 27.15 -2.26
CA GLY A 421 17.16 27.79 -2.37
C GLY A 421 15.95 26.84 -2.39
N THR A 422 16.16 25.52 -2.26
CA THR A 422 15.05 24.59 -2.01
C THR A 422 14.72 24.49 -0.52
N GLU A 423 13.50 24.05 -0.19
CA GLU A 423 13.03 23.89 1.20
C GLU A 423 14.01 23.06 2.04
N GLN A 424 14.46 21.93 1.50
CA GLN A 424 15.34 21.02 2.22
C GLN A 424 16.76 21.59 2.39
N PHE A 425 17.28 22.33 1.41
CA PHE A 425 18.56 23.01 1.54
C PHE A 425 18.51 24.09 2.64
N GLU A 426 17.50 24.96 2.60
CA GLU A 426 17.33 26.02 3.60
C GLU A 426 17.08 25.45 5.01
N TRP A 427 16.37 24.32 5.08
CA TRP A 427 16.21 23.57 6.31
C TRP A 427 17.56 23.04 6.81
N LEU A 428 18.32 22.35 5.98
CA LEU A 428 19.59 21.73 6.38
C LEU A 428 20.63 22.77 6.81
N ASP A 429 20.76 23.88 6.09
CA ASP A 429 21.67 24.98 6.45
C ASP A 429 21.33 25.56 7.83
N ARG A 430 20.04 25.79 8.10
CA ARG A 430 19.56 26.27 9.41
C ARG A 430 19.84 25.27 10.52
N GLU A 431 19.53 23.99 10.33
CA GLU A 431 19.73 22.95 11.36
C GLU A 431 21.23 22.72 11.64
N LEU A 432 22.08 22.71 10.60
CA LEU A 432 23.54 22.59 10.75
C LEU A 432 24.12 23.79 11.49
N ALA A 433 23.68 25.02 11.16
CA ALA A 433 24.12 26.24 11.83
C ALA A 433 23.69 26.28 13.31
N ALA A 434 22.51 25.74 13.64
CA ALA A 434 22.02 25.66 15.02
C ALA A 434 22.68 24.54 15.84
N SER A 435 23.24 23.52 15.18
CA SER A 435 23.69 22.29 15.81
C SER A 435 24.95 22.45 16.67
N LYS A 436 24.80 22.17 17.96
CA LYS A 436 25.90 22.07 18.94
C LYS A 436 26.41 20.65 19.16
N ALA A 437 25.87 19.67 18.42
CA ALA A 437 26.28 18.28 18.54
C ALA A 437 27.76 18.11 18.17
N ARG A 438 28.45 17.22 18.90
CA ARG A 438 29.86 16.89 18.68
C ARG A 438 30.04 16.23 17.32
N TRP A 439 29.15 15.30 17.00
CA TRP A 439 29.09 14.61 15.71
C TRP A 439 27.83 15.02 14.97
N LYS A 440 27.98 15.19 13.65
CA LYS A 440 26.91 15.54 12.72
C LYS A 440 26.96 14.52 11.59
N ILE A 441 25.92 13.71 11.43
CA ILE A 441 25.89 12.63 10.44
C ILE A 441 24.73 12.93 9.49
N CYS A 442 25.04 13.10 8.21
CA CYS A 442 24.02 13.16 7.17
C CYS A 442 23.73 11.75 6.66
N VAL A 443 22.45 11.43 6.49
CA VAL A 443 21.96 10.16 5.96
C VAL A 443 21.03 10.48 4.81
N HIS A 444 21.25 9.81 3.69
CA HIS A 444 20.42 9.88 2.50
C HIS A 444 20.54 8.56 1.74
N HIS A 445 19.58 8.31 0.86
CA HIS A 445 19.69 7.31 -0.19
C HIS A 445 20.65 7.83 -1.27
#